data_AF-A0A3B3ZRU7-F1
#
_entry.id   AF-A0A3B3ZRU7-F1
#
_cell.length_a   1.000
_cell.length_b   1.000
_cell.length_c   1.000
_cell.angle_alpha   90.00
_cell.angle_beta   90.00
_cell.angle_gamma   90.00
#
_symmetry.space_group_name_H-M   'P 1'
#
loop_
_entity.id
_entity.type
_entity.pdbx_description
1 polymer ?
#
loop_
_entity_poly.entity_id
_entity_poly.type
_entity_poly.pdbx_seq_one_letter_code
_entity_poly.pdbx_strand_id
1 'polypeptide(L)'
;LHKTQSTQQVDLSLKELSLSDQSPHIPGNCACLPLRENRLVCVEYPAVIQNLDRALESLGGEHNMSKTYANPNRRLELRLRPQDPFCHSLCGNRLDSSNLLLRVRRRVRKSDPTDVQIQTEILGIIVTTYKFQGMADFQCLAVHPENGSKMSLYDRIVLTRPESQDFFEQPLPYFLPPAIFSRLDTPIDYFYRPDVTHKITAYIHADAGPHKNFIGLNRARRPHNAIFVTFLDSVPNECLEMAKVNWLRVCMKENDHRAEQQIKEMFERRPIWSRNAVRANIDMHPDKLKLLLPLVAYYMVTGPWRSLWVRLGYDPRKSTESKHYQMLDFRIRCSTKHGYSVGDVLVKPKRSSLSYTLPNTFNKTVPRKQSIERIQTRSYAVVSFAQESAYIFREGMVPPHRQMFYQLCDLHVDSIQRVVNANKGLEKKCDERDGWCVVGTTDQLRDIISECIQKVVRSKKNKTYAEDEPGGALDETKEEEEVEFQLSEGSENEMETDMQEYM
;
A
#
# COMPACT_ATOMS: atom_id res chain seq x y z
N LEU A 1 -34.54 -11.64 -49.39
CA LEU A 1 -33.63 -12.11 -48.32
C LEU A 1 -34.07 -11.47 -47.00
N HIS A 2 -35.21 -11.92 -46.46
CA HIS A 2 -35.72 -11.49 -45.15
C HIS A 2 -35.37 -12.56 -44.12
N LYS A 3 -34.57 -12.21 -43.12
CA LYS A 3 -34.31 -13.03 -41.94
C LYS A 3 -35.29 -12.59 -40.84
N THR A 4 -36.20 -13.49 -40.48
CA THR A 4 -37.07 -13.37 -39.31
C THR A 4 -36.38 -14.02 -38.12
N GLN A 5 -36.42 -13.33 -36.98
CA GLN A 5 -35.93 -13.79 -35.68
C GLN A 5 -36.73 -14.99 -35.17
N SER A 6 -36.04 -15.96 -34.56
CA SER A 6 -36.64 -16.98 -33.69
C SER A 6 -35.81 -17.03 -32.40
N THR A 7 -36.44 -16.57 -31.33
CA THR A 7 -35.98 -16.62 -29.94
C THR A 7 -36.22 -18.04 -29.42
N GLN A 8 -35.17 -18.82 -29.16
CA GLN A 8 -35.29 -20.07 -28.41
C GLN A 8 -34.99 -19.81 -26.94
N GLN A 9 -36.07 -19.76 -26.16
CA GLN A 9 -36.05 -19.85 -24.70
C GLN A 9 -35.81 -21.33 -24.34
N VAL A 10 -34.66 -21.64 -23.73
CA VAL A 10 -34.33 -23.00 -23.30
C VAL A 10 -34.72 -23.13 -21.83
N ASP A 11 -35.88 -23.72 -21.59
CA ASP A 11 -36.33 -24.17 -20.27
C ASP A 11 -35.57 -25.46 -19.90
N LEU A 12 -34.64 -25.35 -18.94
CA LEU A 12 -33.97 -26.52 -18.35
C LEU A 12 -34.65 -26.85 -17.02
N SER A 13 -35.66 -27.72 -17.09
CA SER A 13 -36.20 -28.38 -15.89
C SER A 13 -35.24 -29.49 -15.43
N LEU A 14 -34.95 -29.49 -14.13
CA LEU A 14 -34.20 -30.53 -13.43
C LEU A 14 -34.94 -31.87 -13.58
N LYS A 15 -34.44 -32.76 -14.44
CA LYS A 15 -34.86 -34.16 -14.46
C LYS A 15 -34.31 -34.85 -13.22
N GLU A 16 -35.21 -35.29 -12.34
CA GLU A 16 -34.94 -36.30 -11.33
C GLU A 16 -34.28 -37.52 -11.99
N LEU A 17 -33.05 -37.82 -11.55
CA LEU A 17 -32.34 -39.03 -11.93
C LEU A 17 -32.90 -40.21 -11.13
N SER A 18 -33.97 -40.84 -11.64
CA SER A 18 -34.36 -42.18 -11.20
C SER A 18 -33.42 -43.20 -11.86
N LEU A 19 -32.46 -43.73 -11.10
CA LEU A 19 -31.59 -44.83 -11.54
C LEU A 19 -32.39 -46.14 -11.53
N SER A 20 -32.63 -46.70 -12.71
CA SER A 20 -33.18 -48.03 -12.90
C SER A 20 -32.14 -49.09 -12.53
N ASP A 21 -32.44 -49.87 -11.50
CA ASP A 21 -31.61 -50.94 -10.96
C ASP A 21 -31.79 -52.23 -11.77
N GLN A 22 -30.81 -52.57 -12.61
CA GLN A 22 -30.59 -53.96 -13.07
C GLN A 22 -29.10 -54.18 -13.31
N SER A 23 -28.37 -54.44 -12.24
CA SER A 23 -27.09 -55.16 -12.31
C SER A 23 -27.07 -56.26 -11.24
N PRO A 24 -26.52 -57.45 -11.51
CA PRO A 24 -26.56 -58.57 -10.58
C PRO A 24 -25.83 -58.21 -9.29
N HIS A 25 -26.57 -58.27 -8.19
CA HIS A 25 -26.16 -57.89 -6.83
C HIS A 25 -24.97 -58.74 -6.36
N ILE A 26 -23.77 -58.16 -6.33
CA ILE A 26 -22.63 -58.71 -5.57
C ILE A 26 -22.85 -58.26 -4.12
N PRO A 27 -23.10 -59.15 -3.15
CA PRO A 27 -23.26 -58.76 -1.76
C PRO A 27 -21.91 -58.27 -1.22
N GLY A 28 -21.81 -57.00 -0.81
CA GLY A 28 -20.67 -56.48 -0.04
C GLY A 28 -19.94 -55.24 -0.56
N ASN A 29 -20.31 -54.63 -1.69
CA ASN A 29 -19.52 -53.54 -2.29
C ASN A 29 -20.03 -52.11 -2.05
N CYS A 30 -21.17 -51.91 -1.37
CA CYS A 30 -21.72 -50.59 -1.07
C CYS A 30 -22.00 -50.47 0.44
N ALA A 31 -21.56 -49.37 1.05
CA ALA A 31 -21.81 -49.05 2.44
C ALA A 31 -22.35 -47.62 2.56
N CYS A 32 -23.54 -47.47 3.11
CA CYS A 32 -24.10 -46.17 3.47
C CYS A 32 -23.46 -45.70 4.79
N LEU A 33 -22.76 -44.57 4.75
CA LEU A 33 -22.11 -43.99 5.93
C LEU A 33 -22.81 -42.68 6.32
N PRO A 34 -23.15 -42.47 7.60
CA PRO A 34 -23.71 -41.20 8.04
C PRO A 34 -22.66 -40.10 7.92
N LEU A 35 -23.07 -38.98 7.32
CA LEU A 35 -22.23 -37.78 7.25
C LEU A 35 -22.23 -37.10 8.63
N ARG A 36 -21.04 -36.91 9.20
CA ARG A 36 -20.86 -36.05 10.38
C ARG A 36 -20.64 -34.62 9.93
N GLU A 37 -21.37 -33.67 10.51
CA GLU A 37 -21.28 -32.24 10.19
C GLU A 37 -20.06 -31.53 10.82
N ASN A 38 -19.12 -32.29 11.40
CA ASN A 38 -17.89 -31.74 11.95
C ASN A 38 -17.08 -31.04 10.84
N ARG A 39 -16.83 -29.74 11.03
CA ARG A 39 -16.04 -28.92 10.11
C ARG A 39 -14.57 -28.97 10.50
N LEU A 40 -13.73 -29.41 9.58
CA LEU A 40 -12.30 -29.64 9.79
C LEU A 40 -11.45 -28.70 8.93
N VAL A 41 -10.22 -28.49 9.39
CA VAL A 41 -9.19 -27.76 8.66
C VAL A 41 -8.07 -28.73 8.30
N CYS A 42 -7.61 -28.69 7.06
CA CYS A 42 -6.51 -29.49 6.56
C CYS A 42 -5.31 -28.61 6.25
N VAL A 43 -4.10 -29.10 6.56
CA VAL A 43 -2.85 -28.49 6.14
C VAL A 43 -2.12 -29.50 5.26
N GLU A 44 -1.96 -29.18 3.98
CA GLU A 44 -1.16 -29.96 3.05
C GLU A 44 0.32 -29.59 3.25
N TYR A 45 0.94 -30.21 4.27
CA TYR A 45 2.33 -29.95 4.64
C TYR A 45 3.28 -30.39 3.50
N PRO A 46 4.25 -29.55 3.06
CA PRO A 46 5.05 -29.80 1.86
C PRO A 46 6.22 -30.78 2.08
N ALA A 47 6.13 -31.65 3.09
CA ALA A 47 7.15 -32.66 3.38
C ALA A 47 6.55 -33.88 4.08
N VAL A 48 7.35 -34.94 4.20
CA VAL A 48 6.97 -36.15 4.94
C VAL A 48 7.07 -35.90 6.44
N ILE A 49 5.97 -36.09 7.16
CA ILE A 49 5.92 -35.92 8.62
C ILE A 49 6.35 -37.22 9.29
N GLN A 50 7.52 -37.21 9.91
CA GLN A 50 8.00 -38.29 10.77
C GLN A 50 7.73 -38.04 12.27
N ASN A 51 7.79 -36.76 12.67
CA ASN A 51 7.53 -36.31 14.03
C ASN A 51 6.51 -35.17 13.97
N LEU A 52 5.34 -35.39 14.60
CA LEU A 52 4.23 -34.44 14.56
C LEU A 52 4.54 -33.15 15.31
N ASP A 53 5.19 -33.23 16.46
CA ASP A 53 5.50 -32.08 17.30
C ASP A 53 6.43 -31.09 16.57
N ARG A 54 7.44 -31.60 15.87
CA ARG A 54 8.33 -30.77 15.03
C ARG A 54 7.61 -30.14 13.83
N ALA A 55 6.63 -30.84 13.25
CA ALA A 55 5.82 -30.29 12.17
C ALA A 55 4.84 -29.22 12.66
N LEU A 56 4.34 -29.34 13.89
CA LEU A 56 3.53 -28.30 14.52
C LEU A 56 4.40 -27.09 14.91
N GLU A 57 5.59 -27.33 15.46
CA GLU A 57 6.57 -26.28 15.80
C GLU A 57 6.96 -25.45 14.57
N SER A 58 7.19 -26.09 13.42
CA SER A 58 7.52 -25.39 12.17
C SER A 58 6.38 -24.51 11.65
N LEU A 59 5.13 -24.79 12.02
CA LEU A 59 3.94 -23.97 11.71
C LEU A 59 3.66 -22.91 12.79
N GLY A 60 4.57 -22.74 13.75
CA GLY A 60 4.44 -21.82 14.88
C GLY A 60 3.59 -22.35 16.04
N GLY A 61 3.26 -23.64 16.05
CA GLY A 61 2.45 -24.30 17.07
C GLY A 61 0.94 -24.05 16.93
N GLU A 62 0.15 -24.78 17.70
CA GLU A 62 -1.32 -24.76 17.63
C GLU A 62 -1.92 -23.36 17.86
N HIS A 63 -1.31 -22.56 18.73
CA HIS A 63 -1.75 -21.19 19.02
C HIS A 63 -1.68 -20.29 17.78
N ASN A 64 -0.52 -20.28 17.09
CA ASN A 64 -0.36 -19.45 15.89
C ASN A 64 -1.21 -19.96 14.72
N MET A 65 -1.37 -21.27 14.58
CA MET A 65 -2.29 -21.86 13.61
C MET A 65 -3.73 -21.41 13.85
N SER A 66 -4.20 -21.47 15.10
CA SER A 66 -5.55 -21.03 15.48
C SER A 66 -5.76 -19.53 15.23
N LYS A 67 -4.77 -18.70 15.60
CA LYS A 67 -4.78 -17.25 15.33
C LYS A 67 -4.80 -16.93 13.83
N THR A 68 -4.09 -17.73 13.04
CA THR A 68 -4.08 -17.60 11.57
C THR A 68 -5.43 -17.99 10.99
N TYR A 69 -6.02 -19.09 11.46
CA TYR A 69 -7.34 -19.54 11.02
C TYR A 69 -8.46 -18.54 11.37
N ALA A 70 -8.37 -17.86 12.50
CA ALA A 70 -9.31 -16.81 12.89
C ALA A 70 -9.29 -15.60 11.93
N ASN A 71 -8.23 -15.43 11.12
CA ASN A 71 -8.07 -14.33 10.18
C ASN A 71 -8.08 -14.85 8.72
N PRO A 72 -9.18 -14.75 7.98
CA PRO A 72 -9.30 -15.30 6.62
C PRO A 72 -8.23 -14.85 5.62
N ASN A 73 -7.74 -13.61 5.77
CA ASN A 73 -6.74 -13.03 4.87
C ASN A 73 -5.30 -13.45 5.22
N ARG A 74 -5.04 -14.04 6.39
CA ARG A 74 -3.69 -14.50 6.77
C ARG A 74 -3.36 -15.84 6.11
N ARG A 75 -2.13 -15.93 5.60
CA ARG A 75 -1.53 -17.16 5.10
C ARG A 75 -0.85 -17.88 6.25
N LEU A 76 -0.82 -19.21 6.18
CA LEU A 76 -0.18 -20.04 7.19
C LEU A 76 1.34 -20.05 6.97
N GLU A 77 2.10 -19.54 7.92
CA GLU A 77 3.55 -19.51 7.84
C GLU A 77 4.15 -20.87 8.22
N LEU A 78 5.11 -21.33 7.43
CA LEU A 78 5.93 -22.51 7.68
C LEU A 78 7.41 -22.12 7.72
N ARG A 79 8.06 -22.31 8.86
CA ARG A 79 9.50 -22.10 9.04
C ARG A 79 10.21 -23.44 9.19
N LEU A 80 11.02 -23.79 8.20
CA LEU A 80 11.78 -25.04 8.23
C LEU A 80 12.88 -25.04 9.31
N ARG A 81 13.29 -23.86 9.78
CA ARG A 81 14.25 -23.67 10.88
C ARG A 81 13.62 -22.77 11.95
N PRO A 82 12.67 -23.28 12.76
CA PRO A 82 11.89 -22.45 13.68
C PRO A 82 12.75 -21.74 14.75
N GLN A 83 13.92 -22.30 15.04
CA GLN A 83 14.89 -21.75 16.00
C GLN A 83 15.78 -20.65 15.41
N ASP A 84 15.80 -20.46 14.08
CA ASP A 84 16.52 -19.34 13.46
C ASP A 84 15.59 -18.13 13.29
N PRO A 85 15.87 -16.99 13.96
CA PRO A 85 15.08 -15.76 13.83
C PRO A 85 15.13 -15.15 12.41
N PHE A 86 16.16 -15.43 11.62
CA PHE A 86 16.34 -14.96 10.25
C PHE A 86 15.79 -15.94 9.19
N CYS A 87 15.15 -17.03 9.61
CA CYS A 87 14.54 -17.96 8.66
C CYS A 87 13.29 -17.35 8.02
N HIS A 88 13.35 -17.11 6.71
CA HIS A 88 12.18 -16.65 5.96
C HIS A 88 11.17 -17.81 5.83
N SER A 89 9.89 -17.53 6.08
CA SER A 89 8.81 -18.53 6.06
C SER A 89 8.31 -18.82 4.64
N LEU A 90 7.86 -20.05 4.41
CA LEU A 90 6.96 -20.37 3.31
C LEU A 90 5.53 -20.01 3.72
N CYS A 91 4.72 -19.56 2.76
CA CYS A 91 3.36 -19.12 3.03
C CYS A 91 2.33 -20.05 2.37
N GLY A 92 1.51 -20.69 3.20
CA GLY A 92 0.40 -21.56 2.82
C GLY A 92 -0.86 -20.76 2.53
N ASN A 93 -1.40 -20.91 1.33
CA ASN A 93 -2.64 -20.26 0.89
C ASN A 93 -3.84 -20.95 1.52
N ARG A 94 -4.74 -20.17 2.11
CA ARG A 94 -6.06 -20.65 2.57
C ARG A 94 -6.96 -20.86 1.36
N LEU A 95 -7.47 -22.08 1.19
CA LEU A 95 -8.42 -22.45 0.14
C LEU A 95 -9.68 -23.04 0.78
N ASP A 96 -10.84 -22.71 0.23
CA ASP A 96 -12.08 -23.39 0.57
C ASP A 96 -12.09 -24.77 -0.07
N SER A 97 -12.57 -25.77 0.68
CA SER A 97 -12.65 -27.15 0.22
C SER A 97 -13.94 -27.81 0.72
N SER A 98 -14.28 -28.95 0.13
CA SER A 98 -15.44 -29.77 0.49
C SER A 98 -15.06 -31.25 0.61
N ASN A 99 -13.81 -31.51 0.97
CA ASN A 99 -13.27 -32.87 1.03
C ASN A 99 -13.79 -33.61 2.26
N LEU A 100 -13.92 -34.94 2.19
CA LEU A 100 -14.34 -35.77 3.34
C LEU A 100 -13.13 -36.44 3.99
N LEU A 101 -13.04 -36.39 5.31
CA LEU A 101 -12.05 -37.16 6.06
C LEU A 101 -12.63 -38.53 6.43
N LEU A 102 -12.05 -39.59 5.89
CA LEU A 102 -12.47 -40.98 6.10
C LEU A 102 -11.48 -41.70 7.01
N ARG A 103 -12.00 -42.34 8.06
CA ARG A 103 -11.24 -43.29 8.87
C ARG A 103 -11.51 -44.70 8.36
N VAL A 104 -10.48 -45.34 7.81
CA VAL A 104 -10.54 -46.72 7.33
C VAL A 104 -9.77 -47.63 8.29
N ARG A 105 -10.44 -48.61 8.87
CA ARG A 105 -9.84 -49.64 9.73
C ARG A 105 -9.90 -50.98 9.01
N ARG A 106 -8.74 -51.55 8.73
CA ARG A 106 -8.59 -52.89 8.17
C ARG A 106 -8.28 -53.88 9.28
N ARG A 107 -9.15 -54.88 9.49
CA ARG A 107 -8.93 -56.00 10.40
C ARG A 107 -8.72 -57.27 9.57
N VAL A 108 -7.72 -58.06 9.92
CA VAL A 108 -7.42 -59.35 9.28
C VAL A 108 -7.45 -60.41 10.36
N ARG A 109 -8.13 -61.54 10.11
CA ARG A 109 -8.10 -62.66 11.07
C ARG A 109 -6.72 -63.32 11.07
N LYS A 110 -6.19 -63.64 12.25
CA LYS A 110 -4.88 -64.33 12.36
C LYS A 110 -4.86 -65.71 11.70
N SER A 111 -6.02 -66.38 11.63
CA SER A 111 -6.17 -67.72 11.07
C SER A 111 -6.27 -67.75 9.54
N ASP A 112 -6.69 -66.65 8.92
CA ASP A 112 -6.88 -66.55 7.47
C ASP A 112 -6.53 -65.12 7.00
N PRO A 113 -5.37 -64.93 6.34
CA PRO A 113 -4.96 -63.63 5.81
C PRO A 113 -5.87 -63.07 4.72
N THR A 114 -6.75 -63.89 4.14
CA THR A 114 -7.68 -63.50 3.07
C THR A 114 -9.03 -62.97 3.60
N ASP A 115 -9.37 -63.26 4.86
CA ASP A 115 -10.55 -62.71 5.54
C ASP A 115 -10.26 -61.30 6.10
N VAL A 116 -10.53 -60.30 5.26
CA VAL A 116 -10.30 -58.88 5.55
C VAL A 116 -11.63 -58.17 5.83
N GLN A 117 -11.81 -57.69 7.06
CA GLN A 117 -12.93 -56.82 7.42
C GLN A 117 -12.49 -55.36 7.36
N ILE A 118 -13.11 -54.57 6.47
CA ILE A 118 -12.89 -53.13 6.36
C ILE A 118 -14.04 -52.40 7.05
N GLN A 119 -13.72 -51.51 7.99
CA GLN A 119 -14.66 -50.59 8.61
C GLN A 119 -14.32 -49.17 8.20
N THR A 120 -15.31 -48.44 7.70
CA THR A 120 -15.13 -47.06 7.23
C THR A 120 -16.06 -46.13 8.00
N GLU A 121 -15.59 -44.94 8.33
CA GLU A 121 -16.35 -43.91 9.04
C GLU A 121 -15.98 -42.54 8.51
N ILE A 122 -16.97 -41.68 8.26
CA ILE A 122 -16.76 -40.28 7.93
C ILE A 122 -16.55 -39.51 9.24
N LEU A 123 -15.39 -38.87 9.39
CA LEU A 123 -15.06 -38.08 10.58
C LEU A 123 -15.58 -36.63 10.49
N GLY A 124 -15.68 -36.09 9.28
CA GLY A 124 -16.15 -34.73 9.03
C GLY A 124 -15.83 -34.23 7.63
N ILE A 125 -16.21 -32.98 7.38
CA ILE A 125 -16.00 -32.25 6.13
C ILE A 125 -14.84 -31.28 6.35
N ILE A 126 -13.80 -31.40 5.52
CA ILE A 126 -12.71 -30.44 5.44
C ILE A 126 -13.22 -29.24 4.64
N VAL A 127 -13.47 -28.13 5.34
CA VAL A 127 -14.00 -26.89 4.74
C VAL A 127 -12.91 -25.92 4.34
N THR A 128 -11.71 -26.07 4.91
CA THR A 128 -10.57 -25.19 4.66
C THR A 128 -9.32 -26.04 4.53
N THR A 129 -8.55 -25.79 3.47
CA THR A 129 -7.26 -26.44 3.24
C THR A 129 -6.19 -25.38 3.04
N TYR A 130 -5.10 -25.46 3.81
CA TYR A 130 -3.89 -24.67 3.58
C TYR A 130 -2.94 -25.42 2.64
N LYS A 131 -2.52 -24.77 1.55
CA LYS A 131 -1.57 -25.33 0.56
C LYS A 131 -0.35 -24.45 0.36
N PHE A 132 0.84 -25.04 0.44
CA PHE A 132 2.11 -24.35 0.21
C PHE A 132 2.51 -24.43 -1.26
N GLN A 133 1.85 -23.63 -2.10
CA GLN A 133 2.11 -23.59 -3.55
C GLN A 133 3.21 -22.59 -3.94
N GLY A 134 3.56 -21.68 -3.02
CA GLY A 134 4.60 -20.69 -3.25
C GLY A 134 6.01 -21.25 -3.11
N MET A 135 6.96 -20.63 -3.81
CA MET A 135 8.38 -20.92 -3.68
C MET A 135 8.93 -20.41 -2.35
N ALA A 136 9.96 -21.08 -1.83
CA ALA A 136 10.73 -20.56 -0.71
C ALA A 136 11.49 -19.30 -1.14
N ASP A 137 11.55 -18.30 -0.25
CA ASP A 137 12.38 -17.12 -0.44
C ASP A 137 13.87 -17.45 -0.27
N PHE A 138 14.74 -16.56 -0.74
CA PHE A 138 16.17 -16.66 -0.50
C PHE A 138 16.47 -16.65 1.00
N GLN A 139 17.41 -17.49 1.43
CA GLN A 139 17.83 -17.59 2.82
C GLN A 139 19.23 -17.02 2.97
N CYS A 140 19.45 -16.25 4.04
CA CYS A 140 20.76 -15.73 4.38
C CYS A 140 21.09 -16.15 5.82
N LEU A 141 22.18 -16.89 6.01
CA LEU A 141 22.62 -17.32 7.33
C LEU A 141 23.53 -16.26 7.94
N ALA A 142 23.39 -16.01 9.25
CA ALA A 142 24.22 -15.10 10.01
C ALA A 142 25.63 -15.67 10.26
N VAL A 143 26.42 -15.76 9.20
CA VAL A 143 27.77 -16.34 9.20
C VAL A 143 28.72 -15.41 8.45
N HIS A 144 29.88 -15.13 9.04
CA HIS A 144 30.94 -14.34 8.42
C HIS A 144 32.19 -15.18 8.17
N PRO A 145 32.80 -15.13 6.98
CA PRO A 145 34.09 -15.77 6.74
C PRO A 145 35.21 -14.97 7.43
N GLU A 146 35.98 -15.61 8.29
CA GLU A 146 37.13 -15.02 8.96
C GLU A 146 38.33 -15.98 8.82
N ASN A 147 39.41 -15.53 8.17
CA ASN A 147 40.65 -16.30 8.01
C ASN A 147 40.47 -17.73 7.47
N GLY A 148 39.48 -17.95 6.59
CA GLY A 148 39.15 -19.26 6.03
C GLY A 148 38.22 -20.13 6.89
N SER A 149 37.87 -19.70 8.11
CA SER A 149 36.85 -20.31 8.97
C SER A 149 35.51 -19.57 8.85
N LYS A 150 34.41 -20.23 9.25
CA LYS A 150 33.06 -19.65 9.31
C LYS A 150 32.73 -19.27 10.75
N MET A 151 32.67 -17.97 11.04
CA MET A 151 32.21 -17.46 12.33
C MET A 151 30.69 -17.35 12.37
N SER A 152 30.05 -17.87 13.42
CA SER A 152 28.64 -17.64 13.73
C SER A 152 28.43 -16.23 14.28
N LEU A 153 27.47 -15.49 13.73
CA LEU A 153 27.11 -14.15 14.22
C LEU A 153 25.90 -14.16 15.16
N TYR A 154 25.18 -15.28 15.30
CA TYR A 154 23.92 -15.36 16.05
C TYR A 154 24.03 -14.81 17.48
N ASP A 155 25.03 -15.25 18.24
CA ASP A 155 25.23 -14.80 19.64
C ASP A 155 25.65 -13.32 19.75
N ARG A 156 26.10 -12.73 18.64
CA ARG A 156 26.53 -11.32 18.57
C ARG A 156 25.42 -10.38 18.10
N ILE A 157 24.35 -10.90 17.49
CA ILE A 157 23.27 -10.09 16.91
C ILE A 157 21.90 -10.38 17.51
N VAL A 158 21.69 -11.57 18.06
CA VAL A 158 20.44 -11.96 18.70
C VAL A 158 20.57 -11.70 20.19
N LEU A 159 19.95 -10.62 20.66
CA LEU A 159 19.90 -10.27 22.07
C LEU A 159 18.93 -11.20 22.80
N THR A 160 19.46 -12.14 23.57
CA THR A 160 18.65 -13.03 24.45
C THR A 160 18.48 -12.47 25.86
N ARG A 161 19.33 -11.50 26.24
CA ARG A 161 19.33 -10.81 27.53
C ARG A 161 19.73 -9.34 27.34
N PRO A 162 19.46 -8.46 28.31
CA PRO A 162 20.00 -7.10 28.31
C PRO A 162 21.53 -7.15 28.31
N GLU A 163 22.17 -6.45 27.37
CA GLU A 163 23.62 -6.39 27.24
C GLU A 163 24.16 -5.00 27.64
N SER A 164 25.45 -4.94 27.96
CA SER A 164 26.14 -3.70 28.39
C SER A 164 26.57 -2.84 27.19
N GLN A 165 27.01 -1.61 27.44
CA GLN A 165 27.55 -0.72 26.40
C GLN A 165 28.73 -1.36 25.65
N ASP A 166 29.62 -2.05 26.37
CA ASP A 166 30.78 -2.73 25.78
C ASP A 166 30.40 -3.73 24.70
N PHE A 167 29.23 -4.37 24.81
CA PHE A 167 28.72 -5.29 23.78
C PHE A 167 28.41 -4.57 22.47
N PHE A 168 27.79 -3.39 22.54
CA PHE A 168 27.42 -2.62 21.35
C PHE A 168 28.60 -1.94 20.66
N GLU A 169 29.71 -1.75 21.38
CA GLU A 169 30.94 -1.18 20.85
C GLU A 169 31.85 -2.23 20.17
N GLN A 170 31.52 -3.52 20.27
CA GLN A 170 32.30 -4.58 19.64
C GLN A 170 32.25 -4.47 18.11
N PRO A 171 33.40 -4.66 17.42
CA PRO A 171 33.41 -4.70 15.97
C PRO A 171 32.61 -5.91 15.47
N LEU A 172 31.58 -5.64 14.68
CA LEU A 172 30.67 -6.65 14.15
C LEU A 172 30.57 -6.51 12.62
N PRO A 173 30.75 -7.61 11.87
CA PRO A 173 30.44 -7.63 10.44
C PRO A 173 28.97 -7.27 10.18
N TYR A 174 28.72 -6.47 9.14
CA TYR A 174 27.36 -6.07 8.78
C TYR A 174 26.50 -7.29 8.39
N PHE A 175 25.48 -7.57 9.19
CA PHE A 175 24.47 -8.58 8.90
C PHE A 175 23.08 -8.01 9.17
N LEU A 176 22.47 -7.44 8.12
CA LEU A 176 21.13 -6.85 8.14
C LEU A 176 20.36 -7.34 6.90
N PRO A 177 19.94 -8.62 6.86
CA PRO A 177 19.16 -9.12 5.75
C PRO A 177 17.79 -8.41 5.70
N PRO A 178 17.26 -8.12 4.50
CA PRO A 178 15.89 -7.64 4.37
C PRO A 178 14.93 -8.72 4.89
N ALA A 179 13.77 -8.31 5.43
CA ALA A 179 12.75 -9.26 5.90
C ALA A 179 12.17 -10.16 4.79
N ILE A 180 12.34 -9.77 3.53
CA ILE A 180 11.98 -10.53 2.33
C ILE A 180 13.01 -10.19 1.25
N PHE A 181 13.57 -11.20 0.59
CA PHE A 181 14.45 -11.00 -0.57
C PHE A 181 13.65 -10.96 -1.87
N SER A 182 12.73 -11.91 -2.07
CA SER A 182 11.86 -12.00 -3.24
C SER A 182 10.46 -11.43 -2.97
N ARG A 183 10.07 -10.42 -3.74
CA ARG A 183 8.68 -9.91 -3.74
C ARG A 183 7.69 -10.82 -4.46
N LEU A 184 8.18 -11.93 -5.03
CA LEU A 184 7.42 -12.89 -5.81
C LEU A 184 7.49 -14.23 -5.10
N ASP A 185 6.32 -14.79 -4.79
CA ASP A 185 6.18 -16.10 -4.18
C ASP A 185 5.71 -17.17 -5.18
N THR A 186 5.35 -16.78 -6.40
CA THR A 186 5.01 -17.69 -7.50
C THR A 186 6.03 -17.61 -8.62
N PRO A 187 6.33 -18.73 -9.30
CA PRO A 187 7.13 -18.69 -10.51
C PRO A 187 6.46 -17.79 -11.56
N ILE A 188 7.24 -16.95 -12.23
CA ILE A 188 6.76 -16.17 -13.37
C ILE A 188 6.97 -17.02 -14.61
N ASP A 189 5.91 -17.18 -15.40
CA ASP A 189 6.01 -17.77 -16.72
C ASP A 189 6.83 -16.84 -17.63
N TYR A 190 8.13 -17.10 -17.73
CA TYR A 190 9.04 -16.33 -18.56
C TYR A 190 8.69 -16.46 -20.06
N PHE A 191 8.12 -17.61 -20.46
CA PHE A 191 7.74 -17.96 -21.84
C PHE A 191 8.85 -17.74 -22.89
N TYR A 192 10.11 -17.55 -22.47
CA TYR A 192 11.24 -17.17 -23.33
C TYR A 192 10.90 -16.03 -24.29
N ARG A 193 10.07 -15.08 -23.86
CA ARG A 193 9.70 -13.94 -24.71
C ARG A 193 10.96 -13.13 -24.99
N PRO A 194 11.20 -12.73 -26.25
CA PRO A 194 12.28 -11.81 -26.56
C PRO A 194 12.13 -10.56 -25.69
N ASP A 195 13.25 -10.05 -25.16
CA ASP A 195 13.24 -8.77 -24.45
C ASP A 195 12.56 -7.71 -25.33
N VAL A 196 11.61 -6.97 -24.75
CA VAL A 196 10.91 -5.89 -25.46
C VAL A 196 11.93 -4.78 -25.71
N THR A 197 12.58 -4.82 -26.87
CA THR A 197 13.44 -3.75 -27.35
C THR A 197 12.55 -2.57 -27.74
N HIS A 198 12.41 -1.62 -26.81
CA HIS A 198 11.70 -0.37 -27.07
C HIS A 198 12.43 0.39 -28.20
N LYS A 199 11.85 0.42 -29.40
CA LYS A 199 12.40 1.09 -30.58
C LYS A 199 12.73 2.57 -30.37
N ILE A 200 12.16 3.21 -29.34
CA ILE A 200 12.40 4.62 -29.00
C ILE A 200 13.83 4.84 -28.46
N THR A 201 14.40 3.87 -27.74
CA THR A 201 15.77 3.98 -27.21
C THR A 201 16.82 3.93 -28.32
N ALA A 202 16.49 3.31 -29.47
CA ALA A 202 17.40 3.22 -30.63
C ALA A 202 17.58 4.56 -31.37
N TYR A 203 16.62 5.48 -31.29
CA TYR A 203 16.73 6.79 -31.95
C TYR A 203 17.39 7.86 -31.07
N ILE A 204 17.39 7.72 -29.74
CA ILE A 204 17.93 8.73 -28.81
C ILE A 204 19.35 8.38 -28.34
N HIS A 205 19.75 7.10 -28.37
CA HIS A 205 21.05 6.64 -27.89
C HIS A 205 22.00 6.20 -29.01
N ALA A 206 21.97 6.84 -30.19
CA ALA A 206 23.00 6.62 -31.20
C ALA A 206 24.39 7.11 -30.73
N ASP A 207 24.46 8.06 -29.78
CA ASP A 207 25.70 8.72 -29.34
C ASP A 207 26.08 8.52 -27.86
N ALA A 208 25.35 7.69 -27.09
CA ALA A 208 25.72 7.41 -25.70
C ALA A 208 26.48 6.08 -25.62
N GLY A 209 27.73 6.14 -25.15
CA GLY A 209 28.68 5.02 -25.04
C GLY A 209 28.23 3.80 -24.21
N PRO A 210 29.15 2.84 -23.95
CA PRO A 210 28.86 1.42 -23.73
C PRO A 210 28.36 1.07 -22.31
N HIS A 211 27.58 1.93 -21.66
CA HIS A 211 26.93 1.62 -20.39
C HIS A 211 25.52 1.08 -20.64
N LYS A 212 25.45 -0.13 -21.22
CA LYS A 212 24.24 -0.95 -21.22
C LYS A 212 23.97 -1.39 -19.78
N ASN A 213 22.93 -0.85 -19.16
CA ASN A 213 22.40 -1.45 -17.93
C ASN A 213 22.03 -2.91 -18.21
N PHE A 214 22.75 -3.85 -17.60
CA PHE A 214 22.58 -5.30 -17.80
C PHE A 214 21.20 -5.79 -17.32
N ILE A 215 20.56 -5.02 -16.43
CA ILE A 215 19.17 -5.21 -16.01
C ILE A 215 18.29 -4.44 -16.98
N GLY A 216 17.72 -5.15 -17.95
CA GLY A 216 16.76 -4.59 -18.90
C GLY A 216 15.55 -4.03 -18.16
N LEU A 217 15.37 -2.70 -18.20
CA LEU A 217 14.13 -2.09 -17.75
C LEU A 217 13.04 -2.48 -18.76
N ASN A 218 12.15 -3.40 -18.37
CA ASN A 218 11.01 -3.86 -19.19
C ASN A 218 10.07 -2.73 -19.66
N ARG A 219 10.19 -1.53 -19.08
CA ARG A 219 9.40 -0.35 -19.42
C ARG A 219 10.31 0.69 -20.08
N ALA A 220 9.91 1.18 -21.26
CA ALA A 220 10.52 2.37 -21.85
C ALA A 220 10.55 3.48 -20.79
N ARG A 221 11.71 4.11 -20.60
CA ARG A 221 11.80 5.34 -19.81
C ARG A 221 10.83 6.33 -20.45
N ARG A 222 9.83 6.76 -19.71
CA ARG A 222 8.87 7.75 -20.21
C ARG A 222 9.66 9.05 -20.32
N PRO A 223 9.67 9.75 -21.46
CA PRO A 223 10.35 11.03 -21.55
C PRO A 223 9.57 12.02 -20.66
N HIS A 224 10.15 12.36 -19.52
CA HIS A 224 9.59 13.38 -18.65
C HIS A 224 10.27 14.70 -18.99
N ASN A 225 9.46 15.69 -19.35
CA ASN A 225 9.95 17.00 -19.79
C ASN A 225 9.93 18.05 -18.67
N ALA A 226 9.78 17.61 -17.42
CA ALA A 226 9.83 18.48 -16.24
C ALA A 226 11.30 18.84 -15.93
N ILE A 227 11.52 20.09 -15.52
CA ILE A 227 12.82 20.55 -15.05
C ILE A 227 12.81 20.49 -13.52
N PHE A 228 13.74 19.74 -12.95
CA PHE A 228 13.93 19.61 -11.51
C PHE A 228 15.06 20.53 -11.04
N VAL A 229 14.80 21.34 -10.02
CA VAL A 229 15.72 22.35 -9.51
C VAL A 229 15.91 22.14 -8.00
N THR A 230 17.15 22.08 -7.54
CA THR A 230 17.47 22.09 -6.10
C THR A 230 17.63 23.53 -5.59
N PHE A 231 17.64 23.71 -4.27
CA PHE A 231 17.79 25.03 -3.65
C PHE A 231 19.05 25.79 -4.08
N LEU A 232 20.09 25.11 -4.56
CA LEU A 232 21.35 25.72 -4.98
C LEU A 232 21.44 25.97 -6.50
N ASP A 233 20.57 25.35 -7.29
CA ASP A 233 20.65 25.41 -8.75
C ASP A 233 20.17 26.75 -9.33
N SER A 234 20.54 27.03 -10.57
CA SER A 234 19.99 28.15 -11.33
C SER A 234 18.56 27.87 -11.79
N VAL A 235 17.73 28.92 -11.86
CA VAL A 235 16.31 28.81 -12.23
C VAL A 235 16.14 28.86 -13.76
N PRO A 236 15.38 27.93 -14.36
CA PRO A 236 15.10 27.95 -15.80
C PRO A 236 14.11 29.06 -16.17
N ASN A 237 14.39 29.74 -17.27
CA ASN A 237 13.49 30.75 -17.85
C ASN A 237 12.52 30.17 -18.89
N GLU A 238 12.88 29.05 -19.50
CA GLU A 238 12.10 28.40 -20.56
C GLU A 238 11.92 26.90 -20.27
N CYS A 239 10.83 26.34 -20.80
CA CYS A 239 10.57 24.91 -20.76
C CYS A 239 11.42 24.17 -21.79
N LEU A 240 11.56 22.85 -21.61
CA LEU A 240 12.22 22.00 -22.58
C LEU A 240 11.43 21.95 -23.90
N GLU A 241 12.13 21.95 -25.04
CA GLU A 241 11.48 21.93 -26.35
C GLU A 241 10.58 20.69 -26.54
N MET A 242 11.00 19.56 -25.99
CA MET A 242 10.19 18.34 -25.97
C MET A 242 8.89 18.48 -25.16
N ALA A 243 8.83 19.37 -24.16
CA ALA A 243 7.59 19.69 -23.44
C ALA A 243 6.57 20.32 -24.39
N LYS A 244 7.00 21.31 -25.19
CA LYS A 244 6.16 22.00 -26.19
C LYS A 244 5.65 21.00 -27.22
N VAL A 245 6.55 20.22 -27.82
CA VAL A 245 6.18 19.22 -28.85
C VAL A 245 5.19 18.19 -28.31
N ASN A 246 5.39 17.68 -27.08
CA ASN A 246 4.49 16.70 -26.50
C ASN A 246 3.12 17.29 -26.15
N TRP A 247 3.08 18.52 -25.65
CA TRP A 247 1.82 19.21 -25.37
C TRP A 247 1.03 19.46 -26.65
N LEU A 248 1.67 19.97 -27.72
CA LEU A 248 1.03 20.21 -29.02
C LEU A 248 0.39 18.94 -29.61
N ARG A 249 0.93 17.75 -29.34
CA ARG A 249 0.34 16.47 -29.81
C ARG A 249 -0.93 16.08 -29.06
N VAL A 250 -1.13 16.59 -27.84
CA VAL A 250 -2.25 16.18 -26.96
C VAL A 250 -3.28 17.30 -26.79
N CYS A 251 -2.87 18.56 -26.99
CA CYS A 251 -3.71 19.75 -26.99
C CYS A 251 -4.47 19.84 -28.33
N MET A 252 -5.61 19.16 -28.39
CA MET A 252 -6.41 19.02 -29.62
C MET A 252 -7.81 19.61 -29.49
N LYS A 253 -8.32 19.72 -28.25
CA LYS A 253 -9.67 20.21 -27.97
C LYS A 253 -9.62 21.65 -27.48
N GLU A 254 -10.69 22.39 -27.71
CA GLU A 254 -10.86 23.75 -27.19
C GLU A 254 -10.69 23.82 -25.65
N ASN A 255 -11.17 22.78 -24.95
CA ASN A 255 -11.00 22.68 -23.50
C ASN A 255 -9.52 22.57 -23.09
N ASP A 256 -8.66 21.96 -23.91
CA ASP A 256 -7.23 21.84 -23.62
C ASP A 256 -6.53 23.20 -23.76
N HIS A 257 -6.87 23.96 -24.80
CA HIS A 257 -6.38 25.34 -24.98
C HIS A 257 -6.85 26.27 -23.86
N ARG A 258 -8.12 26.13 -23.44
CA ARG A 258 -8.65 26.88 -22.30
C ARG A 258 -7.91 26.53 -21.01
N ALA A 259 -7.65 25.25 -20.74
CA ALA A 259 -6.90 24.81 -19.57
C ALA A 259 -5.45 25.33 -19.59
N GLU A 260 -4.82 25.40 -20.77
CA GLU A 260 -3.50 26.01 -20.96
C GLU A 260 -3.51 27.52 -20.65
N GLN A 261 -4.51 28.25 -21.10
CA GLN A 261 -4.64 29.68 -20.77
C GLN A 261 -4.91 29.88 -19.27
N GLN A 262 -5.82 29.09 -18.69
CA GLN A 262 -6.13 29.14 -17.27
C GLN A 262 -4.92 28.85 -16.39
N ILE A 263 -4.11 27.83 -16.71
CA ILE A 263 -2.91 27.54 -15.90
C ILE A 263 -1.88 28.67 -16.00
N LYS A 264 -1.73 29.30 -17.18
CA LYS A 264 -0.83 30.45 -17.35
C LYS A 264 -1.29 31.62 -16.48
N GLU A 265 -2.57 31.98 -16.52
CA GLU A 265 -3.15 33.03 -15.67
C GLU A 265 -3.01 32.71 -14.17
N MET A 266 -3.19 31.45 -13.77
CA MET A 266 -3.01 31.03 -12.39
C MET A 266 -1.57 31.23 -11.90
N PHE A 267 -0.58 30.86 -12.72
CA PHE A 267 0.84 31.05 -12.39
C PHE A 267 1.29 32.51 -12.47
N GLU A 268 0.60 33.35 -13.25
CA GLU A 268 0.81 34.80 -13.24
C GLU A 268 0.31 35.44 -11.95
N ARG A 269 -0.89 35.04 -11.47
CA ARG A 269 -1.47 35.55 -10.21
C ARG A 269 -0.73 35.05 -8.97
N ARG A 270 -0.34 33.77 -8.97
CA ARG A 270 0.41 33.12 -7.90
C ARG A 270 1.54 32.30 -8.53
N PRO A 271 2.82 32.68 -8.35
CA PRO A 271 3.92 32.06 -9.08
C PRO A 271 4.25 30.63 -8.61
N ILE A 272 3.70 30.17 -7.48
CA ILE A 272 4.08 28.90 -6.86
C ILE A 272 2.84 28.13 -6.40
N TRP A 273 2.67 26.92 -6.92
CA TRP A 273 1.54 26.07 -6.63
C TRP A 273 1.97 24.63 -6.31
N SER A 274 1.27 24.00 -5.37
CA SER A 274 1.31 22.54 -5.23
C SER A 274 0.50 21.88 -6.33
N ARG A 275 0.84 20.63 -6.66
CA ARG A 275 0.12 19.87 -7.67
C ARG A 275 -1.36 19.66 -7.32
N ASN A 276 -1.64 19.39 -6.04
CA ASN A 276 -3.01 19.22 -5.55
C ASN A 276 -3.82 20.51 -5.69
N ALA A 277 -3.21 21.67 -5.39
CA ALA A 277 -3.87 22.95 -5.59
C ALA A 277 -4.17 23.22 -7.07
N VAL A 278 -3.26 22.89 -7.99
CA VAL A 278 -3.54 23.00 -9.44
C VAL A 278 -4.68 22.07 -9.86
N ARG A 279 -4.65 20.80 -9.41
CA ARG A 279 -5.71 19.81 -9.71
C ARG A 279 -7.08 20.22 -9.18
N ALA A 280 -7.14 20.93 -8.05
CA ALA A 280 -8.39 21.41 -7.48
C ALA A 280 -8.97 22.62 -8.21
N ASN A 281 -8.13 23.41 -8.90
CA ASN A 281 -8.53 24.64 -9.57
C ASN A 281 -8.70 24.49 -11.10
N ILE A 282 -8.17 23.42 -11.70
CA ILE A 282 -8.28 23.14 -13.14
C ILE A 282 -9.00 21.81 -13.37
N ASP A 283 -10.06 21.85 -14.17
CA ASP A 283 -10.73 20.65 -14.64
C ASP A 283 -9.96 20.01 -15.81
N MET A 284 -8.98 19.17 -15.48
CA MET A 284 -8.20 18.44 -16.47
C MET A 284 -7.78 17.05 -15.96
N HIS A 285 -7.78 16.07 -16.87
CA HIS A 285 -7.33 14.72 -16.56
C HIS A 285 -5.85 14.70 -16.10
N PRO A 286 -5.49 13.92 -15.05
CA PRO A 286 -4.13 13.89 -14.50
C PRO A 286 -3.01 13.64 -15.52
N ASP A 287 -3.25 12.77 -16.50
CA ASP A 287 -2.27 12.46 -17.57
C ASP A 287 -1.97 13.66 -18.47
N LYS A 288 -2.95 14.54 -18.72
CA LYS A 288 -2.74 15.78 -19.48
C LYS A 288 -2.07 16.85 -18.64
N LEU A 289 -2.47 16.97 -17.36
CA LEU A 289 -1.85 17.91 -16.42
C LEU A 289 -0.35 17.66 -16.27
N LYS A 290 0.05 16.38 -16.28
CA LYS A 290 1.45 15.97 -16.27
C LYS A 290 2.27 16.48 -17.47
N LEU A 291 1.64 16.71 -18.62
CA LEU A 291 2.31 17.26 -19.80
C LEU A 291 2.26 18.79 -19.82
N LEU A 292 1.20 19.38 -19.28
CA LEU A 292 1.00 20.83 -19.26
C LEU A 292 1.87 21.54 -18.21
N LEU A 293 2.00 21.00 -17.00
CA LEU A 293 2.78 21.65 -15.91
C LEU A 293 4.23 21.98 -16.32
N PRO A 294 4.99 21.05 -16.94
CA PRO A 294 6.35 21.33 -17.42
C PRO A 294 6.46 22.45 -18.47
N LEU A 295 5.36 22.84 -19.12
CA LEU A 295 5.34 23.92 -20.10
C LEU A 295 5.45 25.30 -19.44
N VAL A 296 4.92 25.43 -18.22
CA VAL A 296 4.72 26.72 -17.53
C VAL A 296 5.55 26.86 -16.25
N ALA A 297 5.97 25.74 -15.66
CA ALA A 297 6.63 25.71 -14.36
C ALA A 297 7.73 24.64 -14.30
N TYR A 298 8.68 24.87 -13.41
CA TYR A 298 9.69 23.90 -13.00
C TYR A 298 9.41 23.40 -11.57
N TYR A 299 9.98 22.27 -11.19
CA TYR A 299 9.71 21.61 -9.92
C TYR A 299 10.88 21.76 -8.95
N MET A 300 10.60 22.24 -7.74
CA MET A 300 11.61 22.37 -6.68
C MET A 300 11.76 21.07 -5.89
N VAL A 301 12.95 20.49 -5.88
CA VAL A 301 13.25 19.22 -5.19
C VAL A 301 13.61 19.45 -3.73
N THR A 302 14.39 20.48 -3.43
CA THR A 302 14.86 20.78 -2.07
C THR A 302 14.54 22.22 -1.70
N GLY A 303 14.70 22.54 -0.41
CA GLY A 303 14.49 23.87 0.11
C GLY A 303 13.06 24.16 0.62
N PRO A 304 12.75 25.44 0.89
CA PRO A 304 11.49 25.87 1.51
C PRO A 304 10.25 25.71 0.60
N TRP A 305 10.48 25.59 -0.71
CA TRP A 305 9.44 25.36 -1.73
C TRP A 305 9.52 23.95 -2.31
N ARG A 306 10.16 23.00 -1.62
CA ARG A 306 10.23 21.62 -2.09
C ARG A 306 8.82 21.07 -2.35
N SER A 307 8.72 20.22 -3.37
CA SER A 307 7.46 19.63 -3.81
C SER A 307 6.45 20.61 -4.41
N LEU A 308 6.88 21.82 -4.77
CA LEU A 308 6.04 22.83 -5.43
C LEU A 308 6.50 23.07 -6.87
N TRP A 309 5.54 23.45 -7.70
CA TRP A 309 5.75 23.95 -9.05
C TRP A 309 5.91 25.47 -9.01
N VAL A 310 7.00 25.96 -9.58
CA VAL A 310 7.34 27.38 -9.64
C VAL A 310 7.32 27.84 -11.09
N ARG A 311 6.67 28.99 -11.36
CA ARG A 311 6.60 29.58 -12.69
C ARG A 311 8.00 29.75 -13.29
N LEU A 312 8.17 29.39 -14.55
CA LEU A 312 9.43 29.61 -15.28
C LEU A 312 9.84 31.09 -15.23
N GLY A 313 11.12 31.32 -14.98
CA GLY A 313 11.72 32.65 -14.82
C GLY A 313 11.47 33.34 -13.47
N TYR A 314 10.75 32.71 -12.52
CA TYR A 314 10.56 33.25 -11.17
C TYR A 314 11.48 32.55 -10.16
N ASP A 315 12.36 33.30 -9.48
CA ASP A 315 13.23 32.76 -8.44
C ASP A 315 12.74 33.14 -7.04
N PRO A 316 12.18 32.18 -6.26
CA PRO A 316 11.61 32.48 -4.95
C PRO A 316 12.66 32.87 -3.90
N ARG A 317 13.94 32.56 -4.13
CA ARG A 317 15.04 32.90 -3.23
C ARG A 317 15.44 34.38 -3.33
N LYS A 318 14.99 35.08 -4.37
CA LYS A 318 15.29 36.51 -4.60
C LYS A 318 14.15 37.43 -4.18
N SER A 319 12.93 36.91 -4.06
CA SER A 319 11.74 37.69 -3.71
C SER A 319 11.25 37.31 -2.32
N THR A 320 11.25 38.27 -1.39
CA THR A 320 10.72 38.08 -0.03
C THR A 320 9.21 37.80 -0.02
N GLU A 321 8.48 38.23 -1.05
CA GLU A 321 7.05 37.93 -1.22
C GLU A 321 6.77 36.43 -1.40
N SER A 322 7.78 35.64 -1.82
CA SER A 322 7.67 34.18 -1.91
C SER A 322 7.51 33.49 -0.55
N LYS A 323 7.72 34.22 0.56
CA LYS A 323 7.59 33.70 1.92
C LYS A 323 6.24 33.01 2.13
N HIS A 324 5.14 33.64 1.73
CA HIS A 324 3.79 33.10 1.93
C HIS A 324 3.50 31.87 1.07
N TYR A 325 4.33 31.54 0.09
CA TYR A 325 4.17 30.35 -0.74
C TYR A 325 5.03 29.16 -0.28
N GLN A 326 5.82 29.31 0.78
CA GLN A 326 6.62 28.23 1.35
C GLN A 326 5.74 27.03 1.74
N MET A 327 6.33 25.84 1.67
CA MET A 327 5.65 24.59 2.00
C MET A 327 5.85 24.21 3.47
N LEU A 328 4.77 23.76 4.10
CA LEU A 328 4.72 23.18 5.44
C LEU A 328 4.35 21.70 5.35
N ASP A 329 5.32 20.82 5.67
CA ASP A 329 5.08 19.39 5.89
C ASP A 329 4.54 19.20 7.30
N PHE A 330 3.24 18.92 7.37
CA PHE A 330 2.52 18.67 8.60
C PHE A 330 2.25 17.17 8.73
N ARG A 331 2.61 16.60 9.88
CA ARG A 331 2.34 15.20 10.23
C ARG A 331 1.63 15.13 11.56
N ILE A 332 0.51 14.41 11.60
CA ILE A 332 -0.26 14.17 12.82
C ILE A 332 0.59 13.34 13.79
N ARG A 333 0.94 13.94 14.94
CA ARG A 333 1.70 13.27 16.00
C ARG A 333 0.83 12.25 16.72
N CYS A 334 0.99 10.96 16.41
CA CYS A 334 0.21 9.89 17.03
C CYS A 334 1.01 9.25 18.16
N SER A 335 0.97 9.86 19.35
CA SER A 335 1.62 9.32 20.55
C SER A 335 0.80 9.63 21.79
N THR A 336 0.80 8.71 22.75
CA THR A 336 0.20 8.89 24.08
C THR A 336 0.75 10.11 24.81
N LYS A 337 2.04 10.45 24.61
CA LYS A 337 2.67 11.68 25.12
C LYS A 337 2.03 12.97 24.59
N HIS A 338 1.38 12.89 23.42
CA HIS A 338 0.73 14.02 22.75
C HIS A 338 -0.80 13.95 22.88
N GLY A 339 -1.32 13.16 23.82
CA GLY A 339 -2.74 13.11 24.16
C GLY A 339 -3.63 12.30 23.21
N TYR A 340 -3.04 11.46 22.35
CA TYR A 340 -3.79 10.54 21.48
C TYR A 340 -3.75 9.12 22.05
N SER A 341 -4.89 8.58 22.48
CA SER A 341 -5.06 7.13 22.66
C SER A 341 -5.28 6.46 21.29
N VAL A 342 -4.96 5.17 21.15
CA VAL A 342 -5.04 4.44 19.86
C VAL A 342 -6.43 4.54 19.21
N GLY A 343 -7.50 4.64 20.01
CA GLY A 343 -8.88 4.85 19.54
C GLY A 343 -9.27 6.30 19.22
N ASP A 344 -8.44 7.29 19.54
CA ASP A 344 -8.77 8.72 19.43
C ASP A 344 -8.29 9.37 18.13
N VAL A 345 -7.53 8.64 17.31
CA VAL A 345 -6.98 9.20 16.08
C VAL A 345 -8.02 9.15 14.98
N LEU A 346 -8.68 10.29 14.74
CA LEU A 346 -9.71 10.46 13.71
C LEU A 346 -9.24 10.11 12.29
N VAL A 347 -7.93 10.22 12.04
CA VAL A 347 -7.32 9.89 10.74
C VAL A 347 -6.59 8.55 10.87
N LYS A 348 -7.17 7.48 10.31
CA LYS A 348 -6.56 6.15 10.33
C LYS A 348 -5.23 6.15 9.54
N PRO A 349 -4.17 5.47 10.03
CA PRO A 349 -2.93 5.36 9.27
C PRO A 349 -3.13 4.40 8.10
N LYS A 350 -2.45 4.63 6.96
CA LYS A 350 -2.45 3.68 5.85
C LYS A 350 -1.73 2.38 6.23
N ARG A 351 -0.72 2.49 7.11
CA ARG A 351 0.00 1.36 7.71
C ARG A 351 0.25 1.62 9.19
N SER A 352 -0.03 0.62 10.03
CA SER A 352 0.35 0.68 11.44
C SER A 352 1.87 0.67 11.59
N SER A 353 2.42 1.63 12.34
CA SER A 353 3.85 1.68 12.68
C SER A 353 4.26 0.61 13.69
N LEU A 354 3.30 0.05 14.43
CA LEU A 354 3.53 -0.93 15.49
C LEU A 354 3.31 -2.38 15.02
N SER A 355 2.65 -2.59 13.88
CA SER A 355 2.35 -3.91 13.34
C SER A 355 2.71 -3.99 11.86
N TYR A 356 4.00 -4.03 11.57
CA TYR A 356 4.47 -4.28 10.21
C TYR A 356 4.13 -5.72 9.82
N THR A 357 3.39 -5.84 8.72
CA THR A 357 2.96 -7.12 8.17
C THR A 357 3.63 -7.32 6.83
N LEU A 358 4.28 -8.47 6.68
CA LEU A 358 4.98 -8.83 5.45
C LEU A 358 3.97 -8.99 4.29
N PRO A 359 4.18 -8.37 3.12
CA PRO A 359 3.23 -8.45 2.01
C PRO A 359 2.90 -9.87 1.53
N ASN A 360 3.80 -10.83 1.76
CA ASN A 360 3.62 -12.23 1.39
C ASN A 360 2.86 -13.05 2.45
N THR A 361 2.67 -12.57 3.69
CA THR A 361 1.95 -13.33 4.73
C THR A 361 0.43 -13.13 4.69
N PHE A 362 -0.05 -12.32 3.76
CA PHE A 362 -1.48 -12.07 3.53
C PHE A 362 -1.85 -12.34 2.08
N ASN A 363 -3.03 -12.92 1.89
CA ASN A 363 -3.64 -12.96 0.57
C ASN A 363 -4.03 -11.55 0.18
N LYS A 364 -3.54 -11.06 -0.97
CA LYS A 364 -4.12 -9.86 -1.57
C LYS A 364 -5.56 -10.20 -1.91
N THR A 365 -6.53 -9.52 -1.30
CA THR A 365 -7.89 -9.52 -1.81
C THR A 365 -7.81 -9.16 -3.28
N VAL A 366 -8.19 -10.10 -4.16
CA VAL A 366 -8.30 -9.81 -5.59
C VAL A 366 -9.18 -8.56 -5.67
N PRO A 367 -8.73 -7.45 -6.27
CA PRO A 367 -9.60 -6.31 -6.48
C PRO A 367 -10.83 -6.87 -7.17
N ARG A 368 -12.01 -6.71 -6.55
CA ARG A 368 -13.28 -7.10 -7.16
C ARG A 368 -13.23 -6.55 -8.59
N LYS A 369 -13.24 -7.43 -9.59
CA LYS A 369 -13.21 -7.02 -11.01
C LYS A 369 -14.24 -5.92 -11.13
N GLN A 370 -13.81 -4.70 -11.42
CA GLN A 370 -14.73 -3.58 -11.58
C GLN A 370 -15.74 -4.00 -12.65
N SER A 371 -16.98 -4.22 -12.23
CA SER A 371 -18.09 -4.35 -13.16
C SER A 371 -18.10 -3.07 -13.99
N ILE A 372 -18.16 -3.22 -15.32
CA ILE A 372 -18.16 -2.11 -16.29
C ILE A 372 -19.36 -1.15 -16.06
N GLU A 373 -20.33 -1.53 -15.24
CA GLU A 373 -21.45 -0.69 -14.82
C GLU A 373 -21.07 0.29 -13.71
N ARG A 374 -20.27 1.31 -14.04
CA ARG A 374 -20.29 2.62 -13.39
C ARG A 374 -19.48 3.64 -14.18
N ILE A 375 -19.83 3.81 -15.46
CA ILE A 375 -19.62 5.10 -16.12
C ILE A 375 -20.73 6.03 -15.63
N GLN A 376 -20.68 6.41 -14.35
CA GLN A 376 -21.26 7.69 -13.96
C GLN A 376 -20.27 8.72 -14.48
N THR A 377 -20.73 9.54 -15.42
CA THR A 377 -20.15 10.83 -15.77
C THR A 377 -19.89 11.60 -14.47
N ARG A 378 -18.71 11.44 -13.88
CA ARG A 378 -18.17 12.40 -12.93
C ARG A 378 -17.94 13.68 -13.72
N SER A 379 -18.95 14.53 -13.77
CA SER A 379 -18.76 15.94 -14.04
C SER A 379 -17.81 16.44 -12.94
N TYR A 380 -16.57 16.78 -13.31
CA TYR A 380 -15.57 17.34 -12.40
C TYR A 380 -15.87 18.80 -12.02
N ALA A 381 -17.05 19.31 -12.35
CA ALA A 381 -17.53 20.62 -11.94
C ALA A 381 -18.39 20.49 -10.68
N VAL A 382 -17.72 20.58 -9.54
CA VAL A 382 -18.08 21.20 -8.25
C VAL A 382 -16.89 20.85 -7.35
N VAL A 383 -16.11 21.85 -6.91
CA VAL A 383 -15.07 21.64 -5.90
C VAL A 383 -15.79 21.14 -4.65
N SER A 384 -15.80 19.82 -4.44
CA SER A 384 -16.39 19.25 -3.24
C SER A 384 -15.56 19.72 -2.05
N PHE A 385 -16.19 19.90 -0.88
CA PHE A 385 -15.50 20.24 0.38
C PHE A 385 -14.30 19.31 0.67
N ALA A 386 -14.36 18.06 0.19
CA ALA A 386 -13.28 17.08 0.25
C ALA A 386 -12.03 17.48 -0.58
N GLN A 387 -12.21 18.10 -1.75
CA GLN A 387 -11.09 18.55 -2.60
C GLN A 387 -10.42 19.82 -2.07
N GLU A 388 -11.15 20.72 -1.42
CA GLU A 388 -10.57 21.94 -0.83
C GLU A 388 -9.70 21.58 0.40
N SER A 389 -10.15 20.65 1.24
CA SER A 389 -9.39 20.15 2.39
C SER A 389 -8.05 19.46 2.06
N ALA A 390 -7.82 19.15 0.78
CA ALA A 390 -6.61 18.49 0.31
C ALA A 390 -5.38 19.41 0.31
N TYR A 391 -5.58 20.74 0.25
CA TYR A 391 -4.48 21.71 0.24
C TYR A 391 -4.78 22.98 1.05
N ILE A 392 -6.00 23.16 1.56
CA ILE A 392 -6.39 24.28 2.42
C ILE A 392 -6.65 23.77 3.85
N PHE A 393 -6.17 24.50 4.84
CA PHE A 393 -6.47 24.26 6.26
C PHE A 393 -7.19 25.44 6.88
N ARG A 394 -8.35 25.18 7.50
CA ARG A 394 -9.14 26.18 8.26
C ARG A 394 -9.35 25.69 9.68
N GLU A 395 -9.54 26.62 10.61
CA GLU A 395 -9.88 26.27 11.99
C GLU A 395 -11.18 25.45 12.04
N GLY A 396 -11.18 24.36 12.82
CA GLY A 396 -12.31 23.42 12.91
C GLY A 396 -12.23 22.23 11.94
N MET A 397 -11.29 22.22 10.99
CA MET A 397 -11.11 21.10 10.07
C MET A 397 -10.19 20.01 10.64
N VAL A 398 -10.44 18.76 10.21
CA VAL A 398 -9.50 17.65 10.42
C VAL A 398 -8.88 17.32 9.07
N PRO A 399 -7.53 17.24 8.97
CA PRO A 399 -6.87 16.89 7.72
C PRO A 399 -7.35 15.55 7.15
N PRO A 400 -7.46 15.42 5.81
CA PRO A 400 -7.89 14.17 5.18
C PRO A 400 -6.85 13.04 5.33
N HIS A 401 -5.57 13.38 5.48
CA HIS A 401 -4.48 12.43 5.62
C HIS A 401 -3.58 12.77 6.82
N ARG A 402 -2.86 11.76 7.33
CA ARG A 402 -1.93 11.94 8.46
C ARG A 402 -0.74 12.81 8.13
N GLN A 403 -0.36 12.87 6.87
CA GLN A 403 0.67 13.74 6.35
C GLN A 403 0.05 14.64 5.30
N MET A 404 0.26 15.94 5.45
CA MET A 404 -0.25 16.97 4.55
C MET A 404 0.87 17.93 4.18
N PHE A 405 0.82 18.41 2.94
CA PHE A 405 1.73 19.42 2.42
C PHE A 405 0.93 20.69 2.11
N TYR A 406 0.97 21.64 3.05
CA TYR A 406 0.26 22.91 2.92
C TYR A 406 1.20 24.01 2.44
N GLN A 407 0.70 24.99 1.70
CA GLN A 407 1.43 26.25 1.52
C GLN A 407 0.99 27.26 2.56
N LEU A 408 1.88 28.13 3.03
CA LEU A 408 1.57 29.06 4.13
C LEU A 408 0.38 30.00 3.82
N CYS A 409 0.17 30.36 2.56
CA CYS A 409 -0.97 31.16 2.09
C CYS A 409 -2.31 30.43 2.17
N ASP A 410 -2.31 29.09 2.20
CA ASP A 410 -3.50 28.24 2.23
C ASP A 410 -3.85 27.81 3.67
N LEU A 411 -3.13 28.34 4.67
CA LEU A 411 -3.39 28.16 6.10
C LEU A 411 -4.23 29.34 6.62
N HIS A 412 -5.55 29.15 6.71
CA HIS A 412 -6.49 30.16 7.19
C HIS A 412 -6.74 30.01 8.70
N VAL A 413 -5.74 30.41 9.49
CA VAL A 413 -5.82 30.49 10.95
C VAL A 413 -5.07 31.74 11.41
N ASP A 414 -5.73 32.59 12.22
CA ASP A 414 -5.18 33.89 12.61
C ASP A 414 -3.87 33.79 13.43
N SER A 415 -3.73 32.75 14.25
CA SER A 415 -2.49 32.49 14.99
C SER A 415 -1.32 32.14 14.05
N ILE A 416 -1.56 31.32 13.03
CA ILE A 416 -0.57 30.96 12.01
C ILE A 416 -0.14 32.22 11.24
N GLN A 417 -1.11 33.02 10.79
CA GLN A 417 -0.83 34.24 10.03
C GLN A 417 -0.02 35.26 10.85
N ARG A 418 -0.24 35.35 12.16
CA ARG A 418 0.59 36.18 13.05
C ARG A 418 2.04 35.71 13.10
N VAL A 419 2.28 34.40 13.22
CA VAL A 419 3.63 33.82 13.27
C VAL A 419 4.35 34.02 11.93
N VAL A 420 3.68 33.74 10.80
CA VAL A 420 4.27 33.92 9.45
C VAL A 420 4.62 35.38 9.17
N ASN A 421 3.83 36.32 9.69
CA ASN A 421 4.06 37.76 9.50
C ASN A 421 4.98 38.39 10.57
N ALA A 422 5.51 37.62 11.53
CA ALA A 422 6.31 38.15 12.64
C ALA A 422 7.57 38.90 12.21
N ASN A 423 8.19 38.50 11.09
CA ASN A 423 9.38 39.14 10.53
C ASN A 423 9.11 39.90 9.22
N LYS A 424 7.85 40.26 8.94
CA LYS A 424 7.48 40.94 7.69
C LYS A 424 8.23 42.27 7.54
N GLY A 425 9.01 42.41 6.47
CA GLY A 425 9.84 43.58 6.18
C GLY A 425 11.22 43.56 6.82
N LEU A 426 11.56 42.52 7.58
CA LEU A 426 12.85 42.33 8.26
C LEU A 426 13.64 41.14 7.69
N GLU A 427 13.17 40.56 6.60
CA GLU A 427 13.80 39.41 5.94
C GLU A 427 15.14 39.80 5.29
N LYS A 428 16.25 39.23 5.79
CA LYS A 428 17.60 39.55 5.28
C LYS A 428 18.20 38.47 4.39
N LYS A 429 17.89 37.19 4.63
CA LYS A 429 18.48 36.05 3.91
C LYS A 429 17.43 34.93 3.80
N CYS A 430 17.37 34.31 2.62
CA CYS A 430 16.63 33.07 2.41
C CYS A 430 17.50 31.88 2.83
N ASP A 431 17.07 31.15 3.86
CA ASP A 431 17.70 29.92 4.33
C ASP A 431 17.19 28.69 3.56
N GLU A 432 18.00 27.63 3.45
CA GLU A 432 17.58 26.40 2.76
C GLU A 432 16.46 25.67 3.53
N ARG A 433 16.46 25.71 4.86
CA ARG A 433 15.48 25.00 5.69
C ARG A 433 14.24 25.84 5.95
N ASP A 434 14.45 27.07 6.44
CA ASP A 434 13.38 27.94 6.94
C ASP A 434 12.94 29.00 5.91
N GLY A 435 13.67 29.15 4.80
CA GLY A 435 13.37 30.13 3.75
C GLY A 435 13.47 31.55 4.25
N TRP A 436 12.42 32.32 4.02
CA TRP A 436 12.28 33.70 4.50
C TRP A 436 11.64 33.80 5.88
N CYS A 437 11.26 32.67 6.49
CA CYS A 437 10.70 32.65 7.84
C CYS A 437 11.81 32.71 8.90
N VAL A 438 11.43 33.09 10.13
CA VAL A 438 12.34 32.99 11.28
C VAL A 438 12.61 31.51 11.57
N VAL A 439 13.84 31.19 11.95
CA VAL A 439 14.25 29.84 12.36
C VAL A 439 13.28 29.27 13.40
N GLY A 440 12.73 28.09 13.14
CA GLY A 440 11.76 27.42 14.04
C GLY A 440 10.29 27.82 13.83
N THR A 441 10.00 28.73 12.88
CA THR A 441 8.62 29.08 12.51
C THR A 441 7.82 27.83 12.12
N THR A 442 8.39 26.95 11.28
CA THR A 442 7.69 25.76 10.80
C THR A 442 7.27 24.82 11.93
N ASP A 443 8.06 24.70 13.00
CA ASP A 443 7.72 23.89 14.17
C ASP A 443 6.59 24.52 14.99
N GLN A 444 6.62 25.85 15.19
CA GLN A 444 5.53 26.57 15.84
C GLN A 444 4.20 26.42 15.07
N LEU A 445 4.25 26.46 13.73
CA LEU A 445 3.07 26.25 12.90
C LEU A 445 2.50 24.83 13.06
N ARG A 446 3.37 23.81 13.12
CA ARG A 446 2.95 22.41 13.36
C ARG A 446 2.29 22.24 14.72
N ASP A 447 2.79 22.93 15.74
CA ASP A 447 2.21 22.90 17.08
C ASP A 447 0.82 23.53 17.10
N ILE A 448 0.66 24.71 16.48
CA ILE A 448 -0.63 25.40 16.36
C ILE A 448 -1.67 24.52 15.63
N ILE A 449 -1.31 23.92 14.49
CA ILE A 449 -2.21 23.03 13.74
C ILE A 449 -2.59 21.82 14.58
N SER A 450 -1.63 21.24 15.32
CA SER A 450 -1.89 20.10 16.22
C SER A 450 -2.87 20.46 17.33
N GLU A 451 -2.75 21.64 17.93
CA GLU A 451 -3.68 22.13 18.93
C GLU A 451 -5.08 22.36 18.36
N CYS A 452 -5.20 22.94 17.16
CA CYS A 452 -6.48 23.10 16.48
C CYS A 452 -7.18 21.75 16.28
N ILE A 453 -6.46 20.73 15.82
CA ILE A 453 -7.00 19.37 15.63
C ILE A 453 -7.42 18.77 16.97
N GLN A 454 -6.61 18.90 18.02
CA GLN A 454 -6.96 18.40 19.36
C GLN A 454 -8.24 19.05 19.91
N LYS A 455 -8.45 20.35 19.69
CA LYS A 455 -9.69 21.03 20.07
C LYS A 455 -10.91 20.43 19.37
N VAL A 456 -10.79 20.11 18.07
CA VAL A 456 -11.86 19.46 17.30
C VAL A 456 -12.15 18.05 17.81
N VAL A 457 -11.11 17.26 18.10
CA VAL A 457 -11.26 15.90 18.67
C VAL A 457 -11.97 15.95 20.03
N ARG A 458 -11.56 16.86 20.92
CA ARG A 458 -12.19 17.04 22.24
C ARG A 458 -13.65 17.48 22.13
N SER A 459 -13.95 18.41 21.22
CA SER A 459 -15.32 18.88 20.98
C SER A 459 -16.24 17.76 20.48
N LYS A 460 -15.75 16.90 19.57
CA LYS A 460 -16.50 15.73 19.09
C LYS A 460 -16.76 14.73 20.22
N LYS A 461 -15.77 14.41 21.05
CA LYS A 461 -15.95 13.54 22.22
C LYS A 461 -17.00 14.07 23.19
N ASN A 462 -16.92 15.36 23.54
CA ASN A 462 -17.85 15.96 24.50
C ASN A 462 -19.30 15.95 23.98
N LYS A 463 -19.52 15.99 22.65
CA LYS A 463 -20.86 15.79 22.06
C LYS A 463 -21.35 14.35 22.21
N THR A 464 -20.48 13.36 21.97
CA THR A 464 -20.83 11.94 22.16
C THR A 464 -21.22 11.63 23.62
N TYR A 465 -20.50 12.20 24.60
CA TYR A 465 -20.85 12.00 26.02
C TYR A 465 -22.05 12.81 26.50
N ALA A 466 -22.44 13.89 25.80
CA ALA A 466 -23.60 14.70 26.17
C ALA A 466 -24.92 14.15 25.61
N GLU A 467 -24.86 13.26 24.61
CA GLU A 467 -26.02 12.53 24.08
C GLU A 467 -26.28 11.21 24.84
N ASP A 468 -25.30 10.75 25.65
CA ASP A 468 -25.41 9.59 26.54
C ASP A 468 -25.72 10.04 28.00
N GLU A 469 -26.95 10.51 28.28
CA GLU A 469 -27.48 10.59 29.66
C GLU A 469 -28.15 9.25 30.07
N PRO A 470 -28.17 8.91 31.38
CA PRO A 470 -28.20 7.53 31.83
C PRO A 470 -29.61 6.96 31.89
N GLY A 471 -29.96 6.15 30.89
CA GLY A 471 -31.24 5.44 30.86
C GLY A 471 -31.24 4.26 29.90
N GLY A 472 -30.55 3.17 30.24
CA GLY A 472 -30.70 1.91 29.51
C GLY A 472 -29.55 0.94 29.74
N ALA A 473 -29.88 -0.31 30.03
CA ALA A 473 -28.97 -1.40 30.38
C ALA A 473 -27.82 -1.61 29.38
N LEU A 474 -26.66 -2.01 29.93
CA LEU A 474 -25.50 -2.52 29.22
C LEU A 474 -25.91 -3.63 28.23
N ASP A 475 -25.85 -3.34 26.94
CA ASP A 475 -25.70 -4.34 25.88
C ASP A 475 -24.36 -4.07 25.18
N GLU A 476 -23.36 -4.87 25.54
CA GLU A 476 -22.04 -4.88 24.91
C GLU A 476 -22.12 -5.63 23.57
N THR A 477 -22.75 -5.00 22.58
CA THR A 477 -22.61 -5.37 21.17
C THR A 477 -22.53 -4.11 20.31
N LYS A 478 -21.43 -3.36 20.47
CA LYS A 478 -21.02 -2.41 19.42
C LYS A 478 -20.44 -3.20 18.26
N GLU A 479 -21.32 -3.61 17.35
CA GLU A 479 -20.95 -3.90 15.98
C GLU A 479 -20.26 -2.64 15.43
N GLU A 480 -18.94 -2.70 15.33
CA GLU A 480 -18.20 -1.75 14.51
C GLU A 480 -18.67 -1.97 13.08
N GLU A 481 -19.63 -1.17 12.62
CA GLU A 481 -19.90 -1.01 11.20
C GLU A 481 -18.57 -0.62 10.54
N GLU A 482 -17.90 -1.60 9.94
CA GLU A 482 -16.86 -1.39 8.95
C GLU A 482 -17.52 -0.67 7.77
N VAL A 483 -17.67 0.64 7.89
CA VAL A 483 -17.82 1.50 6.72
C VAL A 483 -16.53 1.27 5.94
N GLU A 484 -16.65 0.47 4.87
CA GLU A 484 -15.62 0.19 3.88
C GLU A 484 -15.23 1.53 3.22
N PHE A 485 -14.43 2.32 3.95
CA PHE A 485 -13.80 3.51 3.44
C PHE A 485 -12.78 3.01 2.42
N GLN A 486 -13.14 3.14 1.15
CA GLN A 486 -12.23 2.95 0.04
C GLN A 486 -10.91 3.66 0.38
N LEU A 487 -9.83 2.88 0.37
CA LEU A 487 -8.47 3.39 0.45
C LEU A 487 -8.31 4.48 -0.62
N SER A 488 -8.44 5.74 -0.20
CA SER A 488 -8.18 6.88 -1.05
C SER A 488 -6.72 6.83 -1.50
N GLU A 489 -6.47 7.03 -2.79
CA GLU A 489 -5.17 6.93 -3.46
C GLU A 489 -4.12 7.98 -3.00
N GLY A 490 -4.40 8.73 -1.93
CA GLY A 490 -3.42 9.61 -1.27
C GLY A 490 -2.19 8.84 -0.79
N SER A 491 -1.02 9.29 -1.22
CA SER A 491 0.29 8.72 -0.90
C SER A 491 0.85 9.36 0.38
N GLU A 492 1.31 8.54 1.34
CA GLU A 492 2.12 9.01 2.48
C GLU A 492 3.46 9.64 1.99
N ASN A 493 3.84 9.40 0.73
CA ASN A 493 5.02 9.98 0.09
C ASN A 493 4.60 10.85 -1.11
N GLU A 494 3.73 11.84 -0.92
CA GLU A 494 3.23 12.71 -2.01
C GLU A 494 4.35 13.20 -2.92
N MET A 495 5.45 13.70 -2.34
CA MET A 495 6.65 14.13 -3.06
C MET A 495 7.29 13.01 -3.91
N GLU A 496 7.39 11.78 -3.39
CA GLU A 496 7.98 10.66 -4.12
C GLU A 496 7.05 10.22 -5.25
N THR A 497 5.73 10.15 -5.00
CA THR A 497 4.74 9.85 -6.04
C THR A 497 4.71 10.91 -7.12
N ASP A 498 4.78 12.20 -6.75
CA ASP A 498 4.85 13.28 -7.72
C ASP A 498 6.15 13.19 -8.52
N MET A 499 7.31 13.08 -7.88
CA MET A 499 8.57 12.92 -8.61
C MET A 499 8.57 11.68 -9.50
N GLN A 500 8.08 10.52 -9.05
CA GLN A 500 7.94 9.30 -9.87
C GLN A 500 6.98 9.48 -11.05
N GLU A 501 6.01 10.39 -10.94
CA GLU A 501 5.19 10.74 -12.08
C GLU A 501 5.95 11.59 -13.10
N TYR A 502 7.03 12.28 -12.72
CA TYR A 502 7.85 13.12 -13.60
C TYR A 502 9.30 12.60 -13.79
N MET A 503 9.63 11.36 -13.39
CA MET A 503 10.94 10.68 -13.57
C MET A 503 10.81 9.33 -14.24
#